data_AF-A0A7S0I4Q3-F1
#
_entry.id   AF-A0A7S0I4Q3-F1
#
_cell.length_a   1.000
_cell.length_b   1.000
_cell.length_c   1.000
_cell.angle_alpha   90.00
_cell.angle_beta   90.00
_cell.angle_gamma   90.00
#
_symmetry.space_group_name_H-M   'P 1'
#
loop_
_entity.id
_entity.type
_entity.pdbx_description
1 polymer ?
#
loop_
_entity_poly.entity_id
_entity_poly.type
_entity_poly.pdbx_seq_one_letter_code
_entity_poly.pdbx_strand_id
1 'polypeptide(L)'
;SDPFEVVNGSIASLFLLQPPTHVHVGVTFTQPVSACARDAGGNDAIIQPSDSFAASLVYLILASLQGSTQTIQESSCVIFTSLTVDTPAKGYRLKITETTSNVFV
;
A
#
# COMPACT_ATOMS: atom_id res chain seq x y z
N SER A 1 22.25 34.74 -11.35
CA SER A 1 21.15 34.19 -10.52
C SER A 1 21.70 32.99 -9.78
N ASP A 2 21.19 32.73 -8.59
CA ASP A 2 21.56 31.55 -7.81
C ASP A 2 20.65 30.35 -8.18
N PRO A 3 21.15 29.11 -8.06
CA PRO A 3 20.33 27.92 -8.28
C PRO A 3 19.28 27.76 -7.16
N PHE A 4 18.16 27.12 -7.49
CA PHE A 4 17.14 26.70 -6.53
C PHE A 4 16.91 25.20 -6.67
N GLU A 5 16.43 24.59 -5.59
CA GLU A 5 16.07 23.17 -5.55
C GLU A 5 14.56 23.00 -5.56
N VAL A 6 14.11 21.91 -6.19
CA VAL A 6 12.73 21.45 -6.15
C VAL A 6 12.74 20.06 -5.55
N VAL A 7 11.99 19.88 -4.47
CA VAL A 7 11.86 18.60 -3.76
C VAL A 7 10.42 18.11 -3.83
N ASN A 8 10.24 16.78 -3.80
CA ASN A 8 8.93 16.16 -3.74
C ASN A 8 8.22 16.48 -2.41
N GLY A 9 6.89 16.58 -2.44
CA GLY A 9 6.09 16.77 -1.24
C GLY A 9 5.92 15.50 -0.40
N SER A 10 5.30 15.66 0.78
CA SER A 10 4.87 14.53 1.61
C SER A 10 3.78 13.70 0.93
N ILE A 11 3.60 12.45 1.37
CA ILE A 11 2.52 11.57 0.89
C ILE A 11 1.17 12.25 1.16
N ALA A 12 0.39 12.47 0.10
CA ALA A 12 -0.97 13.00 0.19
C ALA A 12 -2.02 11.95 -0.20
N SER A 13 -1.64 11.00 -1.06
CA SER A 13 -2.51 9.91 -1.48
C SER A 13 -1.71 8.66 -1.85
N LEU A 14 -2.39 7.52 -1.78
CA LEU A 14 -1.90 6.22 -2.23
C LEU A 14 -2.84 5.69 -3.32
N PHE A 15 -2.27 5.12 -4.37
CA PHE A 15 -3.03 4.45 -5.42
C PHE A 15 -2.46 3.07 -5.73
N LEU A 16 -3.33 2.09 -5.99
CA LEU A 16 -2.89 0.77 -6.42
C LEU A 16 -2.45 0.84 -7.89
N LEU A 17 -1.19 0.48 -8.15
CA LEU A 17 -0.68 0.38 -9.52
C LEU A 17 -1.24 -0.86 -10.22
N GLN A 18 -1.36 -1.95 -9.47
CA GLN A 18 -1.88 -3.22 -9.96
C GLN A 18 -2.83 -3.84 -8.93
N PRO A 19 -4.16 -3.77 -9.15
CA PRO A 19 -5.11 -4.42 -8.27
C PRO A 19 -5.10 -5.95 -8.46
N PRO A 20 -5.40 -6.73 -7.42
CA PRO A 20 -5.56 -8.17 -7.55
C PRO A 20 -6.79 -8.50 -8.41
N THR A 21 -6.70 -9.57 -9.20
CA THR A 21 -7.78 -10.01 -10.09
C THR A 21 -8.52 -11.22 -9.53
N HIS A 22 -7.85 -12.37 -9.50
CA HIS A 22 -8.36 -13.63 -8.97
C HIS A 22 -7.36 -14.21 -7.99
N VAL A 23 -7.86 -14.56 -6.81
CA VAL A 23 -7.07 -15.17 -5.74
C VAL A 23 -7.81 -16.37 -5.20
N HIS A 24 -7.09 -17.45 -4.93
CA HIS A 24 -7.63 -18.61 -4.23
C HIS A 24 -7.53 -18.37 -2.71
N VAL A 25 -8.57 -18.80 -1.99
CA VAL A 25 -8.61 -18.71 -0.53
C VAL A 25 -7.43 -19.44 0.09
N GLY A 26 -6.81 -18.81 1.09
CA GLY A 26 -5.65 -19.35 1.81
C GLY A 26 -4.36 -19.41 0.97
N VAL A 27 -4.38 -18.94 -0.27
CA VAL A 27 -3.20 -18.92 -1.15
C VAL A 27 -2.66 -17.50 -1.25
N THR A 28 -1.34 -17.36 -1.21
CA THR A 28 -0.67 -16.07 -1.42
C THR A 28 -1.03 -15.49 -2.77
N PHE A 29 -1.25 -14.18 -2.80
CA PHE A 29 -1.55 -13.47 -4.04
C PHE A 29 -0.39 -13.67 -5.01
N THR A 30 -0.67 -14.24 -6.19
CA THR A 30 0.36 -14.53 -7.20
C THR A 30 0.92 -13.27 -7.86
N GLN A 31 0.10 -12.21 -7.91
CA GLN A 31 0.52 -10.87 -8.29
C GLN A 31 0.70 -10.05 -7.01
N PRO A 32 1.91 -9.54 -6.73
CA PRO A 32 2.14 -8.64 -5.61
C PRO A 32 1.24 -7.41 -5.70
N VAL A 33 0.77 -6.93 -4.55
CA VAL A 33 -0.06 -5.72 -4.50
C VAL A 33 0.86 -4.52 -4.31
N SER A 34 0.98 -3.68 -5.33
CA SER A 34 1.79 -2.46 -5.29
C SER A 34 0.92 -1.22 -5.13
N ALA A 35 1.25 -0.37 -4.17
CA ALA A 35 0.66 0.95 -3.99
C ALA A 35 1.73 2.02 -4.10
N CYS A 36 1.49 3.06 -4.89
CA CYS A 36 2.42 4.16 -5.08
C CYS A 36 1.88 5.44 -4.44
N ALA A 37 2.81 6.22 -3.89
CA ALA A 37 2.54 7.44 -3.17
C ALA A 37 2.61 8.66 -4.09
N ARG A 38 1.68 9.58 -3.88
CA ARG A 38 1.61 10.84 -4.63
C ARG A 38 1.45 12.01 -3.68
N ASP A 39 2.19 13.07 -3.94
CA ASP A 39 2.09 14.33 -3.21
C ASP A 39 0.84 15.12 -3.61
N ALA A 40 0.56 16.22 -2.90
CA ALA A 40 -0.62 17.05 -3.17
C ALA A 40 -0.55 17.76 -4.54
N GLY A 41 0.64 17.87 -5.13
CA GLY A 41 0.88 18.43 -6.46
C GLY A 41 0.72 17.42 -7.60
N GLY A 42 0.56 16.13 -7.27
CA GLY A 42 0.44 15.06 -8.26
C GLY A 42 1.77 14.42 -8.66
N ASN A 43 2.89 14.77 -8.03
CA ASN A 43 4.18 14.11 -8.27
C ASN A 43 4.30 12.86 -7.39
N ASP A 44 5.18 11.94 -7.76
CA ASP A 44 5.46 10.79 -6.89
C ASP A 44 6.07 11.28 -5.58
N ALA A 45 5.50 10.84 -4.46
CA ALA A 45 6.02 11.17 -3.13
C ALA A 45 7.10 10.15 -2.73
N ILE A 46 8.07 10.61 -1.95
CA ILE A 46 9.15 9.73 -1.45
C ILE A 46 8.65 9.04 -0.18
N ILE A 47 8.60 7.71 -0.21
CA ILE A 47 8.38 6.85 0.95
C ILE A 47 9.68 6.74 1.74
N GLN A 48 9.64 7.15 3.00
CA GLN A 48 10.74 7.05 3.93
C GLN A 48 10.78 5.66 4.60
N PRO A 49 11.95 5.19 5.07
CA PRO A 49 12.04 3.93 5.81
C PRO A 49 11.22 3.90 7.12
N SER A 50 10.88 5.06 7.67
CA SER A 50 10.02 5.21 8.85
C SER A 50 8.52 5.05 8.54
N ASP A 51 8.14 5.20 7.27
CA ASP A 51 6.74 5.13 6.87
C ASP A 51 6.30 3.66 6.90
N SER A 52 5.08 3.44 7.36
CA SER A 52 4.50 2.10 7.46
C SER A 52 3.16 2.08 6.77
N PHE A 53 2.85 0.97 6.11
CA PHE A 53 1.61 0.82 5.37
C PHE A 53 0.90 -0.45 5.79
N ALA A 54 -0.42 -0.38 5.82
CA ALA A 54 -1.29 -1.52 6.07
C ALA A 54 -2.23 -1.72 4.88
N ALA A 55 -2.35 -2.98 4.46
CA ALA A 55 -3.41 -3.42 3.57
C ALA A 55 -4.61 -3.87 4.39
N SER A 56 -5.82 -3.55 3.93
CA SER A 56 -7.08 -3.95 4.56
C SER A 56 -8.15 -4.24 3.51
N LEU A 57 -9.14 -5.07 3.87
CA LEU A 57 -10.32 -5.28 3.05
C LEU A 57 -11.39 -4.24 3.40
N VAL A 58 -12.04 -3.66 2.39
CA VAL A 58 -13.14 -2.70 2.59
C VAL A 58 -14.48 -3.40 2.88
N TYR A 59 -14.62 -4.67 2.49
CA TYR A 59 -15.82 -5.47 2.70
C TYR A 59 -15.45 -6.72 3.50
N LEU A 60 -15.70 -6.66 4.82
CA LEU A 60 -15.10 -7.55 5.82
C LEU A 60 -16.07 -8.56 6.43
N ILE A 61 -17.33 -8.65 5.98
CA ILE A 61 -18.40 -9.23 6.81
C ILE A 61 -18.06 -10.63 7.34
N LEU A 62 -17.20 -11.41 6.66
CA LEU A 62 -16.70 -12.70 7.16
C LEU A 62 -15.23 -13.01 6.82
N ALA A 63 -14.46 -12.06 6.28
CA ALA A 63 -13.16 -12.33 5.70
C ALA A 63 -12.03 -11.67 6.49
N SER A 64 -10.90 -12.35 6.60
CA SER A 64 -9.67 -11.77 7.12
C SER A 64 -8.61 -11.66 6.01
N LEU A 65 -7.94 -10.51 5.98
CA LEU A 65 -6.72 -10.32 5.19
C LEU A 65 -5.54 -10.63 6.09
N GLN A 66 -4.73 -11.59 5.69
CA GLN A 66 -3.53 -11.99 6.41
C GLN A 66 -2.30 -11.70 5.58
N GLY A 67 -1.15 -11.64 6.26
CA GLY A 67 0.11 -11.24 5.65
C GLY A 67 0.20 -9.72 5.49
N SER A 68 1.40 -9.18 5.66
CA SER A 68 1.66 -7.75 5.55
C SER A 68 3.14 -7.46 5.26
N THR A 69 3.85 -8.41 4.66
CA THR A 69 5.26 -8.20 4.32
C THR A 69 5.33 -7.12 3.26
N GLN A 70 5.74 -5.93 3.69
CA GLN A 70 5.90 -4.75 2.86
C GLN A 70 7.37 -4.54 2.50
N THR A 71 7.62 -4.18 1.25
CA THR A 71 8.94 -3.76 0.77
C THR A 71 8.78 -2.45 -0.01
N ILE A 72 9.69 -1.50 0.22
CA ILE A 72 9.75 -0.27 -0.55
C ILE A 72 10.37 -0.57 -1.92
N GLN A 73 9.72 -0.12 -2.98
CA GLN A 73 10.16 -0.21 -4.37
C GLN A 73 10.37 1.21 -4.91
N GLU A 74 11.56 1.46 -5.47
CA GLU A 74 11.91 2.72 -6.17
C GLU A 74 11.65 4.00 -5.35
N SER A 75 11.61 3.88 -4.03
CA SER A 75 11.36 4.97 -3.08
C SER A 75 10.00 5.66 -3.19
N SER A 76 9.08 5.24 -4.07
CA SER A 76 7.74 5.84 -4.19
C SER A 76 6.59 4.84 -4.11
N CYS A 77 6.90 3.54 -4.13
CA CYS A 77 5.90 2.48 -4.06
C CYS A 77 6.19 1.50 -2.91
N VAL A 78 5.14 0.91 -2.36
CA VAL A 78 5.18 -0.18 -1.39
C VAL A 78 4.55 -1.42 -2.01
N ILE A 79 5.22 -2.57 -1.89
CA ILE A 79 4.74 -3.86 -2.38
C ILE A 79 4.39 -4.75 -1.20
N PHE A 80 3.19 -5.34 -1.24
CA PHE A 80 2.78 -6.44 -0.34
C PHE A 80 2.90 -7.78 -1.07
N THR A 81 3.76 -8.66 -0.56
CA THR A 81 4.11 -9.93 -1.23
C THR A 81 3.51 -11.18 -0.59
N SER A 82 2.95 -11.05 0.63
CA SER A 82 2.49 -12.20 1.43
C SER A 82 0.98 -12.17 1.74
N LEU A 83 0.20 -11.34 1.04
CA LEU A 83 -1.23 -11.23 1.29
C LEU A 83 -1.97 -12.54 0.99
N THR A 84 -2.88 -12.93 1.88
CA THR A 84 -3.85 -14.02 1.70
C THR A 84 -5.23 -13.61 2.22
N VAL A 85 -6.29 -14.24 1.71
CA VAL A 85 -7.66 -14.06 2.19
C VAL A 85 -8.25 -15.42 2.53
N ASP A 86 -8.93 -15.53 3.67
CA ASP A 86 -9.40 -16.80 4.23
C ASP A 86 -10.82 -17.22 3.80
N THR A 87 -11.55 -16.33 3.13
CA THR A 87 -12.99 -16.53 2.88
C THR A 87 -13.36 -16.27 1.42
N PRO A 88 -14.00 -17.24 0.73
CA PRO A 88 -14.35 -17.08 -0.67
C PRO A 88 -15.52 -16.11 -0.84
N ALA A 89 -15.31 -15.04 -1.60
CA ALA A 89 -16.38 -14.15 -2.01
C ALA A 89 -16.02 -13.39 -3.29
N LYS A 90 -16.96 -12.58 -3.78
CA LYS A 90 -16.76 -11.64 -4.88
C LYS A 90 -16.90 -10.21 -4.35
N GLY A 91 -16.28 -9.26 -5.05
CA GLY A 91 -16.43 -7.84 -4.75
C GLY A 91 -15.56 -7.33 -3.62
N TYR A 92 -14.60 -8.12 -3.13
CA TYR A 92 -13.57 -7.60 -2.23
C TYR A 92 -12.81 -6.44 -2.89
N ARG A 93 -12.48 -5.46 -2.06
CA ARG A 93 -11.64 -4.31 -2.43
C ARG A 93 -10.55 -4.16 -1.39
N LEU A 94 -9.34 -3.90 -1.85
CA LEU A 94 -8.23 -3.54 -0.99
C LEU A 94 -8.18 -2.04 -0.77
N LYS A 95 -7.88 -1.66 0.46
CA LYS A 95 -7.49 -0.31 0.85
C LYS A 95 -6.10 -0.39 1.45
N ILE A 96 -5.19 0.41 0.90
CA ILE A 96 -3.87 0.62 1.49
C ILE A 96 -3.91 1.95 2.21
N THR A 97 -3.41 1.96 3.43
CA THR A 97 -3.32 3.15 4.27
C THR A 97 -1.92 3.26 4.83
N GLU A 98 -1.36 4.46 4.78
CA GLU A 98 -0.24 4.82 5.62
C GLU A 98 -0.70 4.75 7.08
N THR A 99 0.07 4.05 7.89
CA THR A 99 -0.11 3.95 9.33
C THR A 99 0.97 4.79 9.99
N THR A 100 0.57 5.90 10.60
CA THR A 100 1.46 6.62 11.50
C THR A 100 1.68 5.76 12.74
N SER A 101 2.91 5.31 12.96
CA SER A 101 3.32 4.70 14.22
C SER A 101 3.30 5.78 15.31
N ASN A 102 2.15 5.98 15.96
CA ASN A 102 2.08 6.74 17.20
C ASN A 102 2.65 5.89 18.33
N VAL A 103 3.98 5.79 18.40
CA VAL A 103 4.66 5.30 19.59
C VAL A 103 4.58 6.44 20.61
N PHE A 104 3.57 6.41 21.48
CA PHE A 104 3.65 7.11 22.75
C PHE A 104 4.67 6.36 23.61
N VAL A 105 5.88 6.91 23.75
CA VAL A 105 6.85 6.51 24.78
C VAL A 105 6.52 7.27 26.06
#